data_AF-A0A0W8I9G5-F1
#
_entry.id   AF-A0A0W8I9G5-F1
#
_cell.length_a   1.000
_cell.length_b   1.000
_cell.length_c   1.000
_cell.angle_alpha   90.00
_cell.angle_beta   90.00
_cell.angle_gamma   90.00
#
_symmetry.space_group_name_H-M   'P 1'
#
loop_
_entity.id
_entity.type
_entity.pdbx_description
1 polymer ?
#
loop_
_entity_poly.entity_id
_entity_poly.type
_entity_poly.pdbx_seq_one_letter_code
_entity_poly.pdbx_strand_id
1 'polypeptide(L)'
;MTEETAQDATAEAAPAAPEPAAPAPRRRRTPKHDALLAADVATARAAVEQIAEPAQIGPGHRVTAEEDRLVVHLFECALPGYRGWNWFASLARAPRSKAVTVCEVGLLPGEDALLAPEWVPWSARVSPEEKAQEEQDRAEEEAGENAAAGAPGGSGDAAGGDRAPEDRAAAEDGSVPPQEGERP
;
A
#
# COMPACT_ATOMS: atom_id res chain seq x y z
N MET A 1 -21.22 -14.69 22.06
CA MET A 1 -22.22 -13.74 21.55
C MET A 1 -22.66 -12.87 22.71
N THR A 2 -22.16 -11.64 22.73
CA THR A 2 -22.66 -10.55 23.56
C THR A 2 -22.73 -9.37 22.61
N GLU A 3 -23.95 -8.98 22.27
CA GLU A 3 -24.20 -7.72 21.57
C GLU A 3 -23.92 -6.58 22.56
N GLU A 4 -23.25 -5.53 22.12
CA GLU A 4 -23.24 -4.25 22.83
C GLU A 4 -23.47 -3.14 21.81
N THR A 5 -24.57 -2.43 21.99
CA THR A 5 -25.08 -1.40 21.08
C THR A 5 -24.52 -0.03 21.48
N ALA A 6 -23.87 0.67 20.55
CA ALA A 6 -23.56 2.10 20.66
C ALA A 6 -23.56 2.69 19.24
N GLN A 7 -24.73 3.13 18.75
CA GLN A 7 -25.18 4.52 18.82
C GLN A 7 -24.42 5.45 17.87
N ASP A 8 -25.11 5.78 16.78
CA ASP A 8 -24.85 6.96 15.96
C ASP A 8 -24.78 8.21 16.84
N ALA A 9 -23.76 9.03 16.59
CA ALA A 9 -23.54 10.28 17.28
C ALA A 9 -23.01 11.30 16.27
N THR A 10 -23.91 12.18 15.82
CA THR A 10 -23.59 13.40 15.06
C THR A 10 -22.55 14.23 15.81
N ALA A 11 -21.28 14.05 15.49
CA ALA A 11 -20.18 14.85 16.01
C ALA A 11 -20.03 16.12 15.17
N GLU A 12 -20.79 17.15 15.54
CA GLU A 12 -20.49 18.53 15.18
C GLU A 12 -19.00 18.82 15.43
N ALA A 13 -18.32 19.43 14.46
CA ALA A 13 -16.87 19.60 14.49
C ALA A 13 -16.42 20.58 15.58
N ALA A 14 -16.26 20.08 16.79
CA ALA A 14 -15.63 20.80 17.89
C ALA A 14 -14.20 21.22 17.48
N PRO A 15 -13.76 22.44 17.81
CA PRO A 15 -12.43 22.90 17.42
C PRO A 15 -11.36 22.00 18.06
N ALA A 16 -10.46 21.48 17.24
CA ALA A 16 -9.37 20.63 17.70
C ALA A 16 -8.60 21.34 18.83
N ALA A 17 -8.51 20.69 19.99
CA ALA A 17 -7.72 21.18 21.10
C ALA A 17 -6.26 21.38 20.63
N PRO A 18 -5.57 22.46 21.04
CA PRO A 18 -4.26 22.78 20.53
C PRO A 18 -3.28 21.64 20.84
N GLU A 19 -2.77 21.01 19.77
CA GLU A 19 -1.74 19.99 19.83
C GLU A 19 -0.54 20.53 20.64
N PRO A 20 0.03 19.76 21.59
CA PRO A 20 1.09 20.26 22.45
C PRO A 20 2.28 20.69 21.60
N ALA A 21 2.54 22.02 21.60
CA ALA A 21 3.50 22.64 20.71
C ALA A 21 4.85 21.91 20.72
N ALA A 22 5.26 21.40 19.55
CA ALA A 22 6.46 20.60 19.41
C ALA A 22 7.69 21.35 19.98
N PRO A 23 8.59 20.65 20.72
CA PRO A 23 9.73 21.30 21.33
C PRO A 23 10.61 21.97 20.26
N ALA A 24 11.03 23.22 20.53
CA ALA A 24 11.80 24.02 19.59
C ALA A 24 13.01 23.23 19.04
N PRO A 25 13.24 23.24 17.70
CA PRO A 25 14.23 22.37 17.09
C PRO A 25 15.64 22.69 17.61
N ARG A 26 16.31 21.69 18.16
CA ARG A 26 17.71 21.81 18.57
C ARG A 26 18.55 22.13 17.34
N ARG A 27 19.33 23.22 17.39
CA ARG A 27 20.28 23.56 16.32
C ARG A 27 21.27 22.41 16.12
N ARG A 28 21.07 21.65 15.04
CA ARG A 28 22.06 20.67 14.55
C ARG A 28 23.25 21.43 13.96
N ARG A 29 24.46 20.93 14.21
CA ARG A 29 25.68 21.42 13.55
C ARG A 29 25.64 20.97 12.09
N THR A 30 26.11 21.79 11.16
CA THR A 30 26.37 21.31 9.80
C THR A 30 27.33 20.10 9.87
N PRO A 31 26.94 18.93 9.31
CA PRO A 31 27.83 17.78 9.21
C PRO A 31 28.99 18.13 8.26
N LYS A 32 30.12 17.43 8.43
CA LYS A 32 31.26 17.55 7.53
C LYS A 32 31.40 16.22 6.79
N HIS A 33 31.73 16.26 5.50
CA HIS A 33 32.07 15.05 4.77
C HIS A 33 33.20 14.29 5.48
N ASP A 34 32.95 13.04 5.81
CA ASP A 34 34.01 12.13 6.21
C ASP A 34 34.83 11.79 4.97
N ALA A 35 36.09 12.21 4.93
CA ALA A 35 36.93 12.11 3.73
C ALA A 35 37.15 10.67 3.26
N LEU A 36 37.02 9.67 4.15
CA LEU A 36 37.14 8.26 3.78
C LEU A 36 35.85 7.81 3.09
N LEU A 37 34.68 8.08 3.70
CA LEU A 37 33.39 7.71 3.12
C LEU A 37 33.11 8.44 1.80
N ALA A 38 33.41 9.74 1.71
CA ALA A 38 33.19 10.54 0.52
C ALA A 38 34.09 10.13 -0.67
N ALA A 39 35.24 9.51 -0.40
CA ALA A 39 36.13 8.98 -1.42
C ALA A 39 35.74 7.55 -1.89
N ASP A 40 34.96 6.80 -1.11
CA ASP A 40 34.60 5.41 -1.43
C ASP A 40 33.39 5.30 -2.38
N VAL A 41 33.54 5.93 -3.54
CA VAL A 41 32.56 5.88 -4.65
C VAL A 41 32.39 4.45 -5.17
N ALA A 42 33.44 3.61 -5.06
CA ALA A 42 33.42 2.23 -5.51
C ALA A 42 32.46 1.37 -4.68
N THR A 43 32.53 1.41 -3.34
CA THR A 43 31.59 0.71 -2.46
C THR A 43 30.16 1.24 -2.66
N ALA A 44 29.97 2.56 -2.79
CA ALA A 44 28.66 3.14 -3.06
C ALA A 44 28.05 2.64 -4.39
N ARG A 45 28.82 2.68 -5.48
CA ARG A 45 28.34 2.27 -6.81
C ARG A 45 28.05 0.78 -6.87
N ALA A 46 28.94 -0.05 -6.31
CA ALA A 46 28.74 -1.50 -6.22
C ALA A 46 27.48 -1.88 -5.42
N ALA A 47 27.10 -1.07 -4.43
CA ALA A 47 25.86 -1.28 -3.67
C ALA A 47 24.60 -0.95 -4.49
N VAL A 48 24.62 0.15 -5.28
CA VAL A 48 23.51 0.47 -6.20
C VAL A 48 23.38 -0.58 -7.30
N GLU A 49 24.51 -1.09 -7.82
CA GLU A 49 24.55 -2.19 -8.81
C GLU A 49 23.96 -3.53 -8.31
N GLN A 50 23.61 -3.66 -7.02
CA GLN A 50 22.86 -4.80 -6.50
C GLN A 50 21.36 -4.74 -6.82
N ILE A 51 20.82 -3.54 -7.11
CA ILE A 51 19.39 -3.31 -7.37
C ILE A 51 19.10 -2.63 -8.71
N ALA A 52 20.14 -2.11 -9.39
CA ALA A 52 20.05 -1.39 -10.65
C ALA A 52 21.02 -1.99 -11.68
N GLU A 53 20.61 -2.03 -12.95
CA GLU A 53 21.54 -2.42 -14.02
C GLU A 53 22.58 -1.31 -14.25
N PRO A 54 23.84 -1.63 -14.64
CA PRO A 54 24.87 -0.61 -14.87
C PRO A 54 24.50 0.48 -15.88
N ALA A 55 23.61 0.20 -16.85
CA ALA A 55 23.11 1.16 -17.82
C ALA A 55 22.07 2.16 -17.24
N GLN A 56 21.50 1.84 -16.08
CA GLN A 56 20.51 2.67 -15.38
C GLN A 56 21.17 3.69 -14.44
N ILE A 57 22.48 3.55 -14.19
CA ILE A 57 23.29 4.44 -13.36
C ILE A 57 24.03 5.42 -14.27
N GLY A 58 23.59 6.67 -14.30
CA GLY A 58 24.15 7.73 -15.13
C GLY A 58 25.54 8.21 -14.69
N PRO A 59 26.21 9.03 -15.51
CA PRO A 59 27.57 9.52 -15.24
C PRO A 59 27.63 10.58 -14.13
N GLY A 60 26.54 11.29 -13.86
CA GLY A 60 26.52 12.29 -12.78
C GLY A 60 26.70 11.65 -11.40
N HIS A 61 27.62 12.19 -10.60
CA HIS A 61 27.86 11.78 -9.21
C HIS A 61 27.97 13.00 -8.29
N ARG A 62 27.38 12.92 -7.10
CA ARG A 62 27.47 13.91 -6.01
C ARG A 62 27.55 13.18 -4.66
N VAL A 63 28.03 13.87 -3.63
CA VAL A 63 28.04 13.36 -2.25
C VAL A 63 27.43 14.42 -1.33
N THR A 64 26.53 14.02 -0.42
CA THR A 64 26.05 14.84 0.70
C THR A 64 26.57 14.26 2.03
N ALA A 65 26.69 15.11 3.05
CA ALA A 65 26.97 14.67 4.42
C ALA A 65 25.70 14.82 5.24
N GLU A 66 25.22 13.74 5.85
CA GLU A 66 23.99 13.75 6.65
C GLU A 66 24.31 13.90 8.14
N GLU A 67 25.25 13.10 8.66
CA GLU A 67 25.71 13.15 10.04
C GLU A 67 27.22 12.86 10.18
N ASP A 68 27.77 12.91 11.41
CA ASP A 68 29.18 12.62 11.68
C ASP A 68 29.51 11.14 11.40
N ARG A 69 30.22 10.89 10.29
CA ARG A 69 30.51 9.56 9.70
C ARG A 69 29.30 8.90 9.03
N LEU A 70 28.41 9.70 8.44
CA LEU A 70 27.34 9.26 7.55
C LEU A 70 27.28 10.19 6.32
N VAL A 71 27.43 9.63 5.13
CA VAL A 71 27.35 10.36 3.84
C VAL A 71 26.43 9.63 2.89
N VAL A 72 25.81 10.35 1.95
CA VAL A 72 25.04 9.74 0.85
C VAL A 72 25.76 10.03 -0.46
N HIS A 73 26.05 8.98 -1.22
CA HIS A 73 26.48 9.09 -2.60
C HIS A 73 25.24 9.07 -3.48
N LEU A 74 25.12 10.07 -4.35
CA LEU A 74 24.02 10.24 -5.30
C LEU A 74 24.57 10.05 -6.71
N PHE A 75 23.97 9.14 -7.47
CA PHE A 75 24.25 8.92 -8.88
C PHE A 75 23.02 9.29 -9.71
N GLU A 76 23.23 9.87 -10.89
CA GLU A 76 22.15 10.19 -11.83
C GLU A 76 21.32 8.94 -12.18
N CYS A 77 19.99 9.04 -12.19
CA CYS A 77 19.13 7.95 -12.63
C CYS A 77 18.86 8.04 -14.14
N ALA A 78 19.23 7.00 -14.89
CA ALA A 78 18.98 6.87 -16.33
C ALA A 78 17.75 5.99 -16.66
N LEU A 79 16.95 5.59 -15.66
CA LEU A 79 15.71 4.84 -15.89
C LEU A 79 14.66 5.68 -16.64
N PRO A 80 14.02 5.15 -17.69
CA PRO A 80 12.83 5.76 -18.28
C PRO A 80 11.74 6.01 -17.24
N GLY A 81 11.15 7.20 -17.25
CA GLY A 81 10.15 7.63 -16.26
C GLY A 81 10.72 8.28 -15.00
N TYR A 82 11.98 8.03 -14.64
CA TYR A 82 12.63 8.57 -13.43
C TYR A 82 13.54 9.78 -13.72
N ARG A 83 13.16 10.63 -14.69
CA ARG A 83 13.90 11.86 -15.01
C ARG A 83 14.05 12.74 -13.76
N GLY A 84 15.28 13.18 -13.48
CA GLY A 84 15.61 14.04 -12.35
C GLY A 84 15.76 13.30 -11.01
N TRP A 85 15.49 12.00 -10.95
CA TRP A 85 15.78 11.17 -9.78
C TRP A 85 17.27 10.81 -9.73
N ASN A 86 17.72 10.40 -8.55
CA ASN A 86 19.07 9.94 -8.30
C ASN A 86 19.01 8.59 -7.61
N TRP A 87 19.82 7.64 -8.05
CA TRP A 87 20.18 6.49 -7.24
C TRP A 87 20.98 6.97 -6.03
N PHE A 88 20.78 6.35 -4.88
CA PHE A 88 21.56 6.65 -3.70
C PHE A 88 22.13 5.41 -3.03
N ALA A 89 23.27 5.60 -2.37
CA ALA A 89 23.82 4.69 -1.38
C ALA A 89 24.27 5.50 -0.16
N SER A 90 23.73 5.21 1.01
CA SER A 90 24.21 5.82 2.25
C SER A 90 25.33 4.96 2.86
N LEU A 91 26.47 5.58 3.14
CA LEU A 91 27.66 4.95 3.68
C LEU A 91 27.95 5.49 5.08
N ALA A 92 28.27 4.58 5.99
CA ALA A 92 28.67 4.89 7.36
C ALA A 92 29.98 4.19 7.75
N ARG A 93 30.56 4.59 8.88
CA ARG A 93 31.63 3.83 9.55
C ARG A 93 31.61 3.98 11.07
N ALA A 94 31.97 2.92 11.77
CA ALA A 94 32.12 2.93 13.23
C ALA A 94 33.26 3.89 13.68
N PRO A 95 33.16 4.51 14.88
CA PRO A 95 34.23 5.36 15.41
C PRO A 95 35.59 4.64 15.47
N ARG A 96 36.65 5.32 15.03
CA ARG A 96 38.03 4.80 14.86
C ARG A 96 38.20 3.68 13.82
N SER A 97 37.13 3.12 13.24
CA SER A 97 37.23 2.17 12.14
C SER A 97 37.53 2.87 10.81
N LYS A 98 38.24 2.16 9.93
CA LYS A 98 38.40 2.50 8.50
C LYS A 98 37.47 1.69 7.59
N ALA A 99 36.76 0.70 8.12
CA ALA A 99 35.81 -0.09 7.36
C ALA A 99 34.57 0.74 7.03
N VAL A 100 34.22 0.78 5.75
CA VAL A 100 33.00 1.39 5.22
C VAL A 100 31.89 0.36 5.22
N THR A 101 30.68 0.78 5.57
CA THR A 101 29.48 -0.06 5.55
C THR A 101 28.36 0.68 4.83
N VAL A 102 27.65 -0.02 3.94
CA VAL A 102 26.41 0.47 3.33
C VAL A 102 25.28 0.34 4.37
N CYS A 103 24.45 1.37 4.50
CA CYS A 103 23.26 1.32 5.36
C CYS A 103 21.99 1.02 4.54
N GLU A 104 21.84 1.66 3.38
CA GLU A 104 20.68 1.51 2.49
C GLU A 104 21.04 1.98 1.06
N VAL A 105 20.25 1.52 0.09
CA VAL A 105 20.31 1.91 -1.32
C VAL A 105 18.90 2.07 -1.88
N GLY A 106 18.72 2.93 -2.88
CA GLY A 106 17.42 3.15 -3.51
C GLY A 106 17.41 4.33 -4.47
N LEU A 107 16.22 4.93 -4.65
CA LEU A 107 15.99 6.12 -5.47
C LEU A 107 15.48 7.28 -4.61
N LEU A 108 15.99 8.48 -4.86
CA LEU A 108 15.51 9.74 -4.29
C LEU A 108 15.19 10.75 -5.40
N PRO A 109 14.12 11.56 -5.26
CA PRO A 109 13.87 12.66 -6.19
C PRO A 109 14.97 13.72 -6.05
N GLY A 110 15.51 14.18 -7.18
CA GLY A 110 16.34 15.38 -7.25
C GLY A 110 15.52 16.63 -7.58
N GLU A 111 16.21 17.75 -7.81
CA GLU A 111 15.61 19.07 -8.07
C GLU A 111 14.70 19.08 -9.31
N ASP A 112 15.05 18.30 -10.34
CA ASP A 112 14.30 18.17 -11.61
C ASP A 112 13.28 17.00 -11.61
N ALA A 113 13.06 16.33 -10.47
CA ALA A 113 12.20 15.15 -10.41
C ALA A 113 10.71 15.52 -10.54
N LEU A 114 9.99 14.75 -11.35
CA LEU A 114 8.53 14.80 -11.38
C LEU A 114 7.99 14.12 -10.10
N LEU A 115 7.48 14.93 -9.18
CA LEU A 115 6.88 14.48 -7.93
C LEU A 115 5.40 14.10 -8.12
N ALA A 116 4.91 13.21 -7.25
CA ALA A 116 3.49 12.91 -7.15
C ALA A 116 2.69 14.15 -6.68
N PRO A 117 1.41 14.28 -7.08
CA PRO A 117 0.52 15.28 -6.51
C PRO A 117 0.25 15.00 -5.02
N GLU A 118 -0.31 15.98 -4.32
CA GLU A 118 -0.74 15.84 -2.93
C GLU A 118 -1.72 14.67 -2.75
N TRP A 119 -1.60 13.96 -1.62
CA TRP A 119 -2.39 12.76 -1.38
C TRP A 119 -3.84 13.12 -1.04
N VAL A 120 -4.77 12.63 -1.86
CA VAL A 120 -6.21 12.75 -1.60
C VAL A 120 -6.68 11.56 -0.75
N PRO A 121 -7.42 11.77 0.36
CA PRO A 121 -8.01 10.70 1.16
C PRO A 121 -8.93 9.78 0.34
N TRP A 122 -8.97 8.49 0.66
CA TRP A 122 -9.77 7.51 -0.11
C TRP A 122 -11.26 7.91 -0.23
N SER A 123 -11.90 8.33 0.86
CA SER A 123 -13.30 8.81 0.88
C SER A 123 -13.56 10.04 0.00
N ALA A 124 -12.52 10.82 -0.33
CA ALA A 124 -12.57 11.94 -1.25
C ALA A 124 -12.23 11.56 -2.71
N ARG A 125 -11.79 10.32 -2.96
CA ARG A 125 -11.61 9.77 -4.33
C ARG A 125 -12.86 9.09 -4.86
N VAL A 126 -13.67 8.49 -3.97
CA VAL A 126 -14.94 7.85 -4.34
C VAL A 126 -15.83 8.87 -5.06
N SER A 127 -16.24 8.52 -6.27
CA SER A 127 -17.04 9.37 -7.15
C SER A 127 -18.45 9.60 -6.59
N PRO A 128 -19.17 10.64 -7.06
CA PRO A 128 -20.57 10.84 -6.69
C PRO A 128 -21.48 9.67 -7.08
N GLU A 129 -21.15 8.97 -8.17
CA GLU A 129 -21.91 7.82 -8.67
C GLU A 129 -21.72 6.58 -7.78
N GLU A 130 -20.48 6.27 -7.39
CA GLU A 130 -20.18 5.20 -6.44
C GLU A 130 -20.83 5.46 -5.06
N LYS A 131 -20.85 6.71 -4.59
CA LYS A 131 -21.55 7.09 -3.34
C LYS A 131 -23.06 6.89 -3.43
N ALA A 132 -23.67 7.30 -4.55
CA ALA A 132 -25.10 7.10 -4.76
C ALA A 132 -25.46 5.61 -4.87
N GLN A 133 -24.57 4.77 -5.42
CA GLN A 133 -24.76 3.32 -5.44
C GLN A 133 -24.66 2.73 -4.02
N GLU A 134 -23.66 3.11 -3.22
CA GLU A 134 -23.54 2.68 -1.80
C GLU A 134 -24.72 3.15 -0.91
N GLU A 135 -25.36 4.27 -1.25
CA GLU A 135 -26.59 4.74 -0.61
C GLU A 135 -27.82 3.91 -1.07
N GLN A 136 -27.90 3.56 -2.36
CA GLN A 136 -28.99 2.74 -2.90
C GLN A 136 -28.91 1.28 -2.42
N ASP A 137 -27.74 0.64 -2.49
CA ASP A 137 -27.53 -0.75 -2.06
C ASP A 137 -27.95 -0.92 -0.60
N ARG A 138 -27.56 0.02 0.26
CA ARG A 138 -27.95 0.07 1.68
C ARG A 138 -29.46 0.23 1.87
N ALA A 139 -30.11 1.08 1.07
CA ALA A 139 -31.56 1.26 1.13
C ALA A 139 -32.32 -0.01 0.66
N GLU A 140 -31.76 -0.76 -0.29
CA GLU A 140 -32.30 -2.06 -0.72
C GLU A 140 -32.11 -3.15 0.35
N GLU A 141 -30.96 -3.18 1.03
CA GLU A 141 -30.70 -4.07 2.18
C GLU A 141 -31.63 -3.76 3.37
N GLU A 142 -31.74 -2.50 3.81
CA GLU A 142 -32.65 -2.06 4.87
C GLU A 142 -34.12 -2.37 4.55
N ALA A 143 -34.53 -2.22 3.29
CA ALA A 143 -35.86 -2.59 2.84
C ALA A 143 -36.09 -4.12 2.90
N GLY A 144 -35.07 -4.93 2.57
CA GLY A 144 -35.10 -6.37 2.70
C GLY A 144 -35.22 -6.85 4.14
N GLU A 145 -34.45 -6.26 5.06
CA GLU A 145 -34.51 -6.57 6.50
C GLU A 145 -35.88 -6.21 7.11
N ASN A 146 -36.41 -5.03 6.78
CA ASN A 146 -37.72 -4.58 7.26
C ASN A 146 -38.87 -5.46 6.70
N ALA A 147 -38.78 -5.87 5.43
CA ALA A 147 -39.72 -6.81 4.83
C ALA A 147 -39.68 -8.20 5.49
N ALA A 148 -38.50 -8.67 5.90
CA ALA A 148 -38.34 -9.93 6.63
C ALA A 148 -38.91 -9.85 8.08
N ALA A 149 -38.73 -8.72 8.76
CA ALA A 149 -39.30 -8.47 10.09
C ALA A 149 -40.83 -8.27 10.07
N GLY A 150 -41.39 -7.85 8.94
CA GLY A 150 -42.82 -7.52 8.78
C GLY A 150 -43.76 -8.68 8.50
N ALA A 151 -43.28 -9.92 8.37
CA ALA A 151 -44.12 -11.08 8.05
C ALA A 151 -45.05 -11.47 9.23
N PRO A 152 -46.39 -11.33 9.12
CA PRO A 152 -47.29 -11.79 10.16
C PRO A 152 -47.27 -13.33 10.20
N GLY A 153 -47.08 -13.90 11.39
CA GLY A 153 -47.12 -15.34 11.62
C GLY A 153 -48.51 -15.92 11.34
N GLY A 154 -48.76 -16.29 10.08
CA GLY A 154 -50.00 -16.91 9.63
C GLY A 154 -50.14 -18.33 10.15
N SER A 155 -50.79 -18.50 11.30
CA SER A 155 -51.17 -19.81 11.82
C SER A 155 -52.24 -20.45 10.91
N GLY A 156 -51.82 -21.37 10.04
CA GLY A 156 -52.70 -22.18 9.19
C GLY A 156 -52.50 -23.67 9.47
N ASP A 157 -53.17 -24.20 10.49
CA ASP A 157 -53.24 -25.64 10.75
C ASP A 157 -54.35 -26.27 9.88
N ALA A 158 -53.97 -27.17 8.98
CA ALA A 158 -54.89 -28.06 8.27
C ALA A 158 -54.16 -29.36 7.85
N ALA A 159 -54.41 -30.42 8.61
CA ALA A 159 -53.77 -31.74 8.50
C ALA A 159 -53.97 -32.52 7.17
N GLY A 160 -52.98 -33.38 6.89
CA GLY A 160 -53.24 -34.80 6.59
C GLY A 160 -53.27 -35.26 5.12
N GLY A 161 -52.30 -36.08 4.70
CA GLY A 161 -52.27 -36.70 3.36
C GLY A 161 -51.19 -37.77 3.14
N ASP A 162 -51.50 -39.03 3.49
CA ASP A 162 -50.70 -40.26 3.28
C ASP A 162 -51.11 -40.94 1.93
N ARG A 163 -50.36 -41.82 1.24
CA ARG A 163 -49.11 -42.55 1.57
C ARG A 163 -48.34 -43.08 0.32
N ALA A 164 -47.10 -42.64 0.11
CA ALA A 164 -45.97 -43.44 -0.44
C ALA A 164 -46.10 -44.04 -1.90
N PRO A 165 -45.17 -44.90 -2.42
CA PRO A 165 -44.35 -44.50 -3.60
C PRO A 165 -44.16 -45.56 -4.72
N GLU A 166 -43.19 -45.31 -5.61
CA GLU A 166 -42.49 -46.22 -6.56
C GLU A 166 -43.19 -46.68 -7.86
N ASP A 167 -42.55 -46.45 -9.02
CA ASP A 167 -41.81 -47.51 -9.76
C ASP A 167 -40.75 -46.90 -10.73
N ARG A 168 -39.98 -47.75 -11.41
CA ARG A 168 -38.57 -47.53 -11.85
C ARG A 168 -38.35 -47.41 -13.38
N ALA A 169 -37.12 -46.98 -13.71
CA ALA A 169 -36.31 -47.30 -14.90
C ALA A 169 -36.69 -46.60 -16.23
N ALA A 170 -35.78 -46.40 -17.21
CA ALA A 170 -34.41 -46.92 -17.37
C ALA A 170 -33.45 -45.97 -18.14
N ALA A 171 -32.15 -46.15 -17.89
CA ALA A 171 -31.00 -46.28 -18.84
C ALA A 171 -30.71 -45.20 -19.92
N GLU A 172 -29.55 -44.52 -19.86
CA GLU A 172 -28.31 -44.74 -20.70
C GLU A 172 -28.35 -43.92 -22.02
N ASP A 173 -27.28 -43.48 -22.70
CA ASP A 173 -25.80 -43.55 -22.60
C ASP A 173 -25.22 -42.20 -23.15
N GLY A 174 -23.95 -41.84 -22.88
CA GLY A 174 -23.41 -40.53 -23.29
C GLY A 174 -21.93 -40.20 -23.00
N SER A 175 -21.02 -41.17 -23.18
CA SER A 175 -19.55 -41.05 -23.33
C SER A 175 -18.84 -39.67 -23.20
N VAL A 176 -17.83 -39.60 -22.33
CA VAL A 176 -16.89 -38.47 -22.18
C VAL A 176 -15.56 -38.76 -22.90
N PRO A 177 -15.08 -37.90 -23.83
CA PRO A 177 -13.72 -37.97 -24.38
C PRO A 177 -12.72 -37.06 -23.61
N PRO A 178 -11.50 -37.53 -23.28
CA PRO A 178 -10.50 -36.76 -22.53
C PRO A 178 -9.78 -35.74 -23.43
N GLN A 179 -9.44 -34.57 -22.87
CA GLN A 179 -8.63 -33.55 -23.56
C GLN A 179 -7.47 -33.12 -22.64
N GLU A 180 -6.32 -33.78 -22.76
CA GLU A 180 -5.06 -33.27 -22.24
C GLU A 180 -4.58 -32.13 -23.16
N GLY A 181 -4.06 -31.04 -22.58
CA GLY A 181 -3.82 -29.79 -23.30
C GLY A 181 -2.87 -28.87 -22.57
N GLU A 182 -1.61 -29.28 -22.53
CA GLU A 182 -0.46 -28.47 -22.08
C GLU A 182 -0.47 -27.07 -22.71
N ARG A 183 -0.17 -26.03 -21.92
CA ARG A 183 -0.06 -24.65 -22.41
C ARG A 183 1.39 -24.14 -22.25
N PRO A 184 1.87 -23.33 -23.23
CA PRO A 184 3.26 -22.87 -23.29
C PRO A 184 3.61 -21.79 -22.28
#